data_AF-A0A8C6SJC3-F1
#
_entry.id   AF-A0A8C6SJC3-F1
#
_cell.length_a   1.000
_cell.length_b   1.000
_cell.length_c   1.000
_cell.angle_alpha   90.00
_cell.angle_beta   90.00
_cell.angle_gamma   90.00
#
_symmetry.space_group_name_H-M   'P 1'
#
loop_
_entity.id
_entity.type
_entity.pdbx_description
1 polymer ?
#
loop_
_entity_poly.entity_id
_entity_poly.type
_entity_poly.pdbx_seq_one_letter_code
_entity_poly.pdbx_strand_id
1 'polypeptide(L)'
;MQYKPRESWHCHFEICLCHQGRRNRLIGVRQCNYKIHYLWLKLSTHFIYKHIVFVLFVQMDSLQMVALGRPFDLGMLYDCRSDKLIPGITLWDKEKLDRDMRERPQPNSEFRIVASESISDKSSSLGVEASLKASFLCGLVDVEGSAKYLKNEKKVHQTGQSHSVMIKKIPEITIEGSGALKMEDKEREKANKCSCTFHGDFLLEKSPTTFKEAVKVYQDLPRLLGPNKENVVPVTVYLLPLSVLDSKASKLVRQISLKLVTKAENILEGFTELEMWCNDVLKSPAGQMFPKISKIKTFKRMCSEFKLGLQRTLSQKLPLIRGGGEGEAALAEVLKKVAQGPFNSDRLKQWMEDKDDETNAVKSLMKLMQNTETVSSKNALSDKVSDSEKALVFVLTSLDSTEPFLSELEQHLKGSKSDSSDAPEPRRWYSSEDMIYTTVRRKAKLFSDFAEANKDKDRKSLRFLVVGLADKNQEGSAVYLYEDGFRLFNQERLDSILYVLKNHCYCLYQVFTQNLIRWHSSILPRQPGTIYKKILKELVQIGQFKLLLTGLEMLYSFMKSLLEKFVSFYFGGFCI
;
A
#
# COMPACT_ATOMS: atom_id res chain seq x y z
N MET A 1 -23.63 26.79 -31.81
CA MET A 1 -24.08 28.11 -31.33
C MET A 1 -22.98 28.71 -30.46
N GLN A 2 -22.75 30.01 -30.64
CA GLN A 2 -21.51 30.74 -30.36
C GLN A 2 -21.10 30.79 -28.88
N TYR A 3 -19.83 30.48 -28.64
CA TYR A 3 -19.12 30.76 -27.40
C TYR A 3 -18.52 32.18 -27.51
N LYS A 4 -18.96 33.11 -26.66
CA LYS A 4 -18.32 34.43 -26.49
C LYS A 4 -17.09 34.29 -25.57
N PRO A 5 -15.89 34.69 -25.99
CA PRO A 5 -14.77 34.85 -25.07
C PRO A 5 -14.84 36.20 -24.34
N ARG A 6 -14.57 36.19 -23.03
CA ARG A 6 -14.32 37.41 -22.24
C ARG A 6 -12.95 37.95 -22.60
N GLU A 7 -12.91 39.23 -22.96
CA GLU A 7 -11.72 40.02 -23.23
C GLU A 7 -10.84 40.13 -21.97
N SER A 8 -9.62 39.58 -22.04
CA SER A 8 -8.53 39.92 -21.13
C SER A 8 -7.60 40.88 -21.85
N TRP A 9 -7.51 42.10 -21.36
CA TRP A 9 -6.56 43.11 -21.84
C TRP A 9 -5.14 42.74 -21.38
N HIS A 10 -4.36 42.13 -22.27
CA HIS A 10 -2.91 42.06 -22.15
C HIS A 10 -2.28 43.28 -22.84
N CYS A 11 -1.78 44.25 -22.09
CA CYS A 11 -0.88 45.25 -22.64
C CYS A 11 0.55 44.68 -22.63
N HIS A 12 1.02 44.27 -23.82
CA HIS A 12 2.43 44.17 -24.14
C HIS A 12 2.99 45.57 -24.39
N PHE A 13 4.04 45.98 -23.68
CA PHE A 13 4.90 47.07 -24.09
C PHE A 13 6.29 46.49 -24.44
N GLU A 14 6.55 46.38 -25.74
CA GLU A 14 7.91 46.28 -26.27
C GLU A 14 8.55 47.67 -26.24
N ILE A 15 9.70 47.80 -25.58
CA ILE A 15 10.55 48.99 -25.67
C ILE A 15 11.56 48.74 -26.80
N CYS A 16 11.30 49.31 -27.97
CA CYS A 16 12.30 49.48 -29.01
C CYS A 16 13.21 50.68 -28.66
N LEU A 17 14.49 50.41 -28.46
CA LEU A 17 15.55 51.42 -28.38
C LEU A 17 15.86 51.93 -29.80
N CYS A 18 15.69 53.23 -30.05
CA CYS A 18 16.22 53.86 -31.26
C CYS A 18 17.12 55.06 -30.92
N HIS A 19 18.24 55.10 -31.62
CA HIS A 19 19.46 55.86 -31.37
C HIS A 19 19.41 57.28 -32.00
N GLN A 20 20.24 58.18 -31.47
CA GLN A 20 20.33 59.63 -31.75
C GLN A 20 20.51 60.06 -33.23
N GLY A 21 20.10 61.31 -33.55
CA GLY A 21 20.65 62.04 -34.71
C GLY A 21 20.11 63.45 -35.05
N ARG A 22 20.76 64.50 -34.50
CA ARG A 22 21.05 65.87 -35.05
C ARG A 22 19.96 66.72 -35.77
N ARG A 23 19.76 67.99 -35.33
CA ARG A 23 20.27 69.25 -35.96
C ARG A 23 19.67 70.55 -35.34
N ASN A 24 20.50 71.60 -35.36
CA ASN A 24 20.36 72.95 -34.83
C ASN A 24 19.18 73.79 -35.37
N ARG A 25 18.65 74.70 -34.53
CA ARG A 25 18.47 76.15 -34.85
C ARG A 25 18.19 76.97 -33.57
N LEU A 26 18.94 78.07 -33.44
CA LEU A 26 18.81 79.16 -32.46
C LEU A 26 17.86 80.24 -33.02
N ILE A 27 16.89 80.71 -32.22
CA ILE A 27 16.30 82.06 -32.33
C ILE A 27 15.87 82.54 -30.93
N GLY A 28 16.39 83.71 -30.52
CA GLY A 28 15.58 84.80 -29.92
C GLY A 28 15.33 84.83 -28.40
N VAL A 29 16.06 85.70 -27.72
CA VAL A 29 15.92 86.13 -26.31
C VAL A 29 14.59 86.86 -26.05
N ARG A 30 13.92 86.57 -24.93
CA ARG A 30 13.22 87.58 -24.09
C ARG A 30 13.20 87.16 -22.62
N GLN A 31 13.79 88.02 -21.81
CA GLN A 31 14.00 87.91 -20.38
C GLN A 31 12.71 88.38 -19.66
N CYS A 32 12.04 87.50 -18.91
CA CYS A 32 10.98 87.87 -17.97
C CYS A 32 11.06 87.02 -16.70
N ASN A 33 11.50 87.64 -15.60
CA ASN A 33 11.24 87.37 -14.18
C ASN A 33 10.97 85.92 -13.71
N TYR A 34 12.05 85.18 -13.36
CA TYR A 34 12.00 83.84 -12.76
C TYR A 34 12.09 83.82 -11.22
N LYS A 35 11.60 84.84 -10.50
CA LYS A 35 11.60 84.84 -9.02
C LYS A 35 10.37 84.21 -8.36
N ILE A 36 9.30 83.93 -9.12
CA ILE A 36 8.06 83.30 -8.61
C ILE A 36 8.02 81.78 -8.89
N HIS A 37 8.80 81.30 -9.89
CA HIS A 37 8.86 79.87 -10.20
C HIS A 37 9.65 79.04 -9.17
N TYR A 38 10.59 79.63 -8.42
CA TYR A 38 11.44 78.88 -7.49
C TYR A 38 10.71 78.46 -6.20
N LEU A 39 9.67 79.20 -5.78
CA LEU A 39 8.84 78.84 -4.63
C LEU A 39 7.80 77.77 -4.99
N TRP A 40 7.24 77.84 -6.20
CA TRP A 40 6.31 76.82 -6.70
C TRP A 40 7.02 75.50 -7.04
N LEU A 41 8.27 75.54 -7.54
CA LEU A 41 9.08 74.35 -7.76
C LEU A 41 9.56 73.69 -6.46
N LYS A 42 9.81 74.46 -5.38
CA LYS A 42 10.16 73.90 -4.06
C LYS A 42 8.96 73.29 -3.34
N LEU A 43 7.77 73.86 -3.46
CA LEU A 43 6.55 73.26 -2.90
C LEU A 43 6.07 72.06 -3.71
N SER A 44 6.20 72.08 -5.05
CA SER A 44 5.84 70.93 -5.88
C SER A 44 6.83 69.78 -5.74
N THR A 45 8.14 70.02 -5.66
CA THR A 45 9.12 68.94 -5.45
C THR A 45 9.00 68.30 -4.06
N HIS A 46 8.66 69.04 -3.00
CA HIS A 46 8.45 68.43 -1.68
C HIS A 46 7.14 67.61 -1.60
N PHE A 47 6.07 68.07 -2.27
CA PHE A 47 4.80 67.35 -2.32
C PHE A 47 4.87 66.12 -3.24
N ILE A 48 5.58 66.25 -4.36
CA ILE A 48 5.84 65.18 -5.32
C ILE A 48 6.81 64.16 -4.72
N TYR A 49 7.87 64.54 -3.98
CA TYR A 49 8.71 63.53 -3.31
C TYR A 49 7.98 62.81 -2.17
N LYS A 50 7.09 63.46 -1.41
CA LYS A 50 6.32 62.76 -0.36
C LYS A 50 5.25 61.81 -0.92
N HIS A 51 4.65 62.12 -2.07
CA HIS A 51 3.64 61.28 -2.72
C HIS A 51 4.17 60.33 -3.79
N ILE A 52 5.30 60.61 -4.44
CA ILE A 52 5.97 59.68 -5.36
C ILE A 52 6.82 58.64 -4.61
N VAL A 53 7.33 58.95 -3.41
CA VAL A 53 7.86 57.89 -2.52
C VAL A 53 6.75 56.92 -2.07
N PHE A 54 5.48 57.28 -2.24
CA PHE A 54 4.33 56.41 -1.98
C PHE A 54 3.98 55.47 -3.15
N VAL A 55 4.64 55.59 -4.31
CA VAL A 55 4.40 54.73 -5.50
C VAL A 55 5.71 54.27 -6.15
N LEU A 56 6.80 54.23 -5.39
CA LEU A 56 7.78 53.18 -5.60
C LEU A 56 7.19 51.96 -4.88
N PHE A 57 6.33 51.24 -5.60
CA PHE A 57 6.12 49.82 -5.38
C PHE A 57 7.50 49.17 -5.52
N VAL A 58 8.32 49.24 -4.47
CA VAL A 58 9.21 48.13 -4.17
C VAL A 58 8.23 47.00 -4.03
N GLN A 59 8.13 46.18 -5.07
CA GLN A 59 7.45 44.91 -4.98
C GLN A 59 8.21 44.17 -3.88
N MET A 60 7.73 44.32 -2.66
CA MET A 60 8.23 43.60 -1.51
C MET A 60 7.88 42.16 -1.84
N ASP A 61 8.87 41.41 -2.29
CA ASP A 61 8.75 39.98 -2.59
C ASP A 61 8.45 39.25 -1.28
N SER A 62 7.18 39.29 -0.89
CA SER A 62 6.65 38.54 0.24
C SER A 62 6.49 37.10 -0.19
N LEU A 63 6.91 36.18 0.67
CA LEU A 63 6.77 34.75 0.44
C LEU A 63 5.39 34.33 0.94
N GLN A 64 4.52 33.89 0.03
CA GLN A 64 3.25 33.27 0.37
C GLN A 64 3.45 31.79 0.72
N MET A 65 2.84 31.31 1.79
CA MET A 65 2.84 29.88 2.13
C MET A 65 1.57 29.46 2.87
N VAL A 66 1.27 28.16 2.85
CA VAL A 66 0.15 27.59 3.61
C VAL A 66 0.55 27.30 5.06
N ALA A 67 -0.38 27.56 5.99
CA ALA A 67 -0.13 27.47 7.42
C ALA A 67 -0.04 26.02 7.91
N LEU A 68 -0.80 25.10 7.31
CA LEU A 68 -0.86 23.67 7.67
C LEU A 68 -1.25 23.41 9.14
N GLY A 69 -2.16 24.23 9.67
CA GLY A 69 -2.62 24.15 11.06
C GLY A 69 -1.61 24.66 12.08
N ARG A 70 -0.45 25.18 11.67
CA ARG A 70 0.54 25.75 12.58
C ARG A 70 0.05 27.10 13.15
N PRO A 71 0.31 27.40 14.44
CA PRO A 71 -0.20 28.59 15.11
C PRO A 71 0.62 29.83 14.70
N PHE A 72 0.23 30.47 13.60
CA PHE A 72 0.82 31.74 13.15
C PHE A 72 0.10 32.93 13.77
N ASP A 73 0.88 33.87 14.32
CA ASP A 73 0.42 35.17 14.78
C ASP A 73 1.03 36.31 13.94
N LEU A 74 0.36 37.45 13.88
CA LEU A 74 0.90 38.64 13.22
C LEU A 74 2.20 39.09 13.92
N GLY A 75 3.23 39.37 13.11
CA GLY A 75 4.54 39.81 13.59
C GLY A 75 5.46 38.69 14.10
N MET A 76 4.98 37.43 14.10
CA MET A 76 5.79 36.26 14.49
C MET A 76 6.96 36.05 13.51
N LEU A 77 8.12 35.70 14.07
CA LEU A 77 9.30 35.37 13.26
C LEU A 77 9.23 33.91 12.76
N TYR A 78 9.76 33.69 11.55
CA TYR A 78 9.76 32.39 10.88
C TYR A 78 11.10 32.10 10.19
N ASP A 79 11.72 30.97 10.48
CA ASP A 79 12.93 30.51 9.77
C ASP A 79 12.53 29.69 8.53
N CYS A 80 12.58 30.32 7.35
CA CYS A 80 12.29 29.68 6.06
C CYS A 80 13.30 28.58 5.67
N ARG A 81 14.45 28.46 6.35
CA ARG A 81 15.45 27.44 6.04
C ARG A 81 15.06 26.10 6.66
N SER A 82 14.59 26.13 7.90
CA SER A 82 14.15 24.95 8.65
C SER A 82 12.64 24.80 8.78
N ASP A 83 11.88 25.74 8.22
CA ASP A 83 10.42 25.84 8.30
C ASP A 83 9.84 25.92 9.73
N LYS A 84 10.55 26.62 10.64
CA LYS A 84 10.22 26.69 12.07
C LYS A 84 9.64 28.06 12.45
N LEU A 85 8.58 28.02 13.26
CA LEU A 85 8.06 29.18 13.98
C LEU A 85 8.99 29.57 15.12
N ILE A 86 9.14 30.87 15.34
CA ILE A 86 9.93 31.44 16.45
C ILE A 86 8.96 32.27 17.31
N PRO A 87 8.28 31.63 18.29
CA PRO A 87 7.33 32.33 19.16
C PRO A 87 8.03 33.25 20.15
N GLY A 88 7.30 34.26 20.64
CA GLY A 88 7.73 35.12 21.75
C GLY A 88 8.71 36.24 21.42
N ILE A 89 9.18 36.33 20.16
CA ILE A 89 10.01 37.43 19.68
C ILE A 89 9.32 38.07 18.48
N THR A 90 9.02 39.37 18.58
CA THR A 90 8.42 40.17 17.52
C THR A 90 9.26 41.42 17.28
N LEU A 91 9.23 41.95 16.05
CA LEU A 91 9.91 43.21 15.73
C LEU A 91 9.19 44.45 16.28
N TRP A 92 7.91 44.29 16.57
CA TRP A 92 7.03 45.36 17.05
C TRP A 92 6.34 44.89 18.32
N ASP A 93 6.17 45.83 19.25
CA ASP A 93 5.40 45.61 20.47
C ASP A 93 3.95 45.31 20.13
N LYS A 94 3.31 44.51 20.99
CA LYS A 94 1.93 44.05 20.78
C LYS A 94 0.95 45.21 20.65
N GLU A 95 1.10 46.24 21.49
CA GLU A 95 0.23 47.43 21.47
C GLU A 95 0.33 48.22 20.16
N LYS A 96 1.49 48.16 19.49
CA LYS A 96 1.70 48.80 18.21
C LYS A 96 1.10 47.97 17.08
N LEU A 97 1.30 46.66 17.11
CA LEU A 97 0.68 45.73 16.15
C LEU A 97 -0.85 45.83 16.20
N ASP A 98 -1.44 45.79 17.40
CA ASP A 98 -2.89 45.85 17.59
C ASP A 98 -3.49 47.17 17.07
N ARG A 99 -2.79 48.29 17.24
CA ARG A 99 -3.23 49.62 16.78
C ARG A 99 -3.25 49.74 15.24
N ASP A 100 -2.26 49.15 14.59
CA ASP A 100 -2.06 49.25 13.14
C ASP A 100 -2.68 48.08 12.38
N MET A 101 -3.23 47.09 13.07
CA MET A 101 -3.95 45.97 12.48
C MET A 101 -5.13 46.47 11.64
N ARG A 102 -5.31 45.85 10.47
CA ARG A 102 -6.44 46.09 9.56
C ARG A 102 -6.95 44.75 9.09
N GLU A 103 -8.25 44.54 9.24
CA GLU A 103 -8.93 43.35 8.75
C GLU A 103 -9.64 43.65 7.42
N ARG A 104 -9.57 42.71 6.48
CA ARG A 104 -10.33 42.76 5.23
C ARG A 104 -11.05 41.43 5.05
N PRO A 105 -12.39 41.40 5.09
CA PRO A 105 -13.13 40.17 4.87
C PRO A 105 -12.85 39.57 3.48
N GLN A 106 -12.56 38.26 3.43
CA GLN A 106 -12.37 37.48 2.20
C GLN A 106 -13.24 36.21 2.25
N PRO A 107 -14.58 36.32 2.22
CA PRO A 107 -15.44 35.15 2.28
C PRO A 107 -15.32 34.35 0.99
N ASN A 108 -14.91 33.08 1.10
CA ASN A 108 -14.92 32.11 0.00
C ASN A 108 -15.32 30.73 0.52
N SER A 109 -16.02 29.94 -0.29
CA SER A 109 -16.37 28.56 0.00
C SER A 109 -16.29 27.74 -1.27
N GLU A 110 -15.40 26.75 -1.28
CA GLU A 110 -15.14 25.87 -2.40
C GLU A 110 -15.05 24.43 -1.90
N PHE A 111 -15.40 23.49 -2.77
CA PHE A 111 -15.35 22.06 -2.49
C PHE A 111 -14.66 21.33 -3.64
N ARG A 112 -13.72 20.43 -3.29
CA ARG A 112 -12.97 19.63 -4.25
C ARG A 112 -12.97 18.17 -3.83
N ILE A 113 -13.07 17.28 -4.82
CA ILE A 113 -12.95 15.84 -4.63
C ILE A 113 -11.65 15.36 -5.25
N VAL A 114 -10.91 14.57 -4.47
CA VAL A 114 -9.63 14.01 -4.85
C VAL A 114 -9.75 12.50 -4.74
N ALA A 115 -9.57 11.80 -5.86
CA ALA A 115 -9.74 10.35 -5.94
C ALA A 115 -8.43 9.57 -5.73
N SER A 116 -7.31 10.28 -5.62
CA SER A 116 -5.97 9.73 -5.41
C SER A 116 -5.50 10.03 -3.99
N GLU A 117 -4.68 9.14 -3.44
CA GLU A 117 -4.10 9.29 -2.10
C GLU A 117 -2.58 9.52 -2.14
N SER A 118 -2.03 9.84 -3.32
CA SER A 118 -0.60 10.17 -3.47
C SER A 118 -0.21 11.39 -2.65
N ILE A 119 1.07 11.47 -2.26
CA ILE A 119 1.59 12.65 -1.55
C ILE A 119 1.44 13.90 -2.42
N SER A 120 1.67 13.79 -3.73
CA SER A 120 1.53 14.89 -4.68
C SER A 120 0.11 15.44 -4.72
N ASP A 121 -0.90 14.56 -4.79
CA ASP A 121 -2.30 14.97 -4.87
C ASP A 121 -2.79 15.57 -3.55
N LYS A 122 -2.37 14.99 -2.41
CA LYS A 122 -2.67 15.55 -1.08
C LYS A 122 -2.04 16.94 -0.90
N SER A 123 -0.78 17.09 -1.30
CA SER A 123 -0.05 18.36 -1.25
C SER A 123 -0.73 19.42 -2.11
N SER A 124 -1.09 19.06 -3.35
CA SER A 124 -1.77 19.96 -4.29
C SER A 124 -3.15 20.38 -3.80
N SER A 125 -3.85 19.49 -3.09
CA SER A 125 -5.18 19.78 -2.53
C SER A 125 -5.16 20.75 -1.37
N LEU A 126 -4.02 20.84 -0.68
CA LEU A 126 -3.78 21.78 0.43
C LEU A 126 -2.93 22.98 0.02
N GLY A 127 -2.65 23.17 -1.28
CA GLY A 127 -1.83 24.30 -1.77
C GLY A 127 -0.36 24.25 -1.30
N VAL A 128 0.17 23.05 -1.03
CA VAL A 128 1.55 22.87 -0.57
C VAL A 128 2.51 22.93 -1.74
N GLU A 129 3.26 24.02 -1.81
CA GLU A 129 4.30 24.24 -2.81
C GLU A 129 5.54 23.35 -2.61
N ALA A 130 6.35 23.22 -3.66
CA ALA A 130 7.50 22.30 -3.70
C ALA A 130 8.47 22.46 -2.52
N SER A 131 8.77 23.69 -2.11
CA SER A 131 9.69 23.93 -1.00
C SER A 131 9.12 23.41 0.32
N LEU A 132 7.87 23.75 0.64
CA LEU A 132 7.23 23.29 1.88
C LEU A 132 6.96 21.78 1.84
N LYS A 133 6.66 21.21 0.67
CA LYS A 133 6.56 19.76 0.46
C LYS A 133 7.86 19.05 0.81
N ALA A 134 9.01 19.57 0.38
CA ALA A 134 10.31 19.01 0.72
C ALA A 134 10.55 18.95 2.23
N SER A 135 10.14 20.00 2.94
CA SER A 135 10.23 20.08 4.40
C SER A 135 9.29 19.12 5.10
N PHE A 136 8.05 18.99 4.60
CA PHE A 136 7.10 18.00 5.09
C PHE A 136 7.64 16.57 4.92
N LEU A 137 8.14 16.23 3.73
CA LEU A 137 8.68 14.90 3.39
C LEU A 137 9.80 14.44 4.32
N CYS A 138 10.64 15.37 4.81
CA CYS A 138 11.75 15.06 5.71
C CYS A 138 11.45 15.34 7.20
N GLY A 139 10.21 15.68 7.56
CA GLY A 139 9.80 15.89 8.95
C GLY A 139 10.30 17.18 9.58
N LEU A 140 10.59 18.22 8.78
CA LEU A 140 10.88 19.57 9.29
C LEU A 140 9.59 20.34 9.66
N VAL A 141 8.45 19.91 9.14
CA VAL A 141 7.15 20.56 9.34
C VAL A 141 6.19 19.61 10.05
N ASP A 142 5.72 20.04 11.21
CA ASP A 142 4.55 19.46 11.84
C ASP A 142 3.27 20.06 11.26
N VAL A 143 2.24 19.22 11.21
CA VAL A 143 0.95 19.54 10.60
C VAL A 143 -0.16 19.23 11.61
N GLU A 144 -1.12 20.13 11.69
CA GLU A 144 -2.27 20.04 12.59
C GLU A 144 -3.59 20.26 11.84
N GLY A 145 -4.72 20.15 12.54
CA GLY A 145 -6.05 20.37 11.97
C GLY A 145 -6.31 19.57 10.68
N SER A 146 -6.76 20.26 9.64
CA SER A 146 -7.01 19.70 8.31
C SER A 146 -5.77 19.12 7.65
N ALA A 147 -4.59 19.71 7.89
CA ALA A 147 -3.33 19.29 7.29
C ALA A 147 -2.84 17.93 7.78
N LYS A 148 -3.41 17.37 8.86
CA LYS A 148 -3.23 15.95 9.25
C LYS A 148 -3.59 14.98 8.12
N TYR A 149 -4.43 15.39 7.17
CA TYR A 149 -4.70 14.65 5.94
C TYR A 149 -3.43 14.25 5.17
N LEU A 150 -2.35 15.06 5.22
CA LEU A 150 -1.06 14.72 4.60
C LEU A 150 -0.41 13.47 5.21
N LYS A 151 -0.62 13.24 6.51
CA LYS A 151 -0.10 12.09 7.25
C LYS A 151 -1.04 10.87 7.20
N ASN A 152 -2.22 11.01 6.58
CA ASN A 152 -3.15 9.90 6.45
C ASN A 152 -2.67 8.94 5.36
N GLU A 153 -2.20 7.76 5.75
CA GLU A 153 -1.72 6.74 4.82
C GLU A 153 -2.84 5.76 4.46
N LYS A 154 -2.81 5.30 3.21
CA LYS A 154 -3.67 4.22 2.75
C LYS A 154 -3.35 2.96 3.56
N LYS A 155 -4.38 2.19 3.94
CA LYS A 155 -4.20 1.01 4.82
C LYS A 155 -3.95 -0.30 4.06
N VAL A 156 -4.19 -0.31 2.76
CA VAL A 156 -4.18 -1.49 1.89
C VAL A 156 -3.53 -1.10 0.56
N HIS A 157 -2.62 -1.92 0.06
CA HIS A 157 -1.96 -1.71 -1.23
C HIS A 157 -2.99 -1.82 -2.38
N GLN A 158 -3.88 -2.82 -2.34
CA GLN A 158 -4.95 -3.00 -3.34
C GLN A 158 -5.87 -1.77 -3.45
N THR A 159 -6.17 -1.37 -4.67
CA THR A 159 -7.02 -0.21 -4.98
C THR A 159 -8.48 -0.56 -4.77
N GLY A 160 -9.07 -0.08 -3.67
CA GLY A 160 -10.52 -0.04 -3.54
C GLY A 160 -11.13 0.74 -4.71
N GLN A 161 -12.27 0.29 -5.23
CA GLN A 161 -12.97 1.01 -6.29
C GLN A 161 -13.26 2.45 -5.84
N SER A 162 -12.88 3.43 -6.66
CA SER A 162 -13.13 4.84 -6.36
C SER A 162 -14.63 5.13 -6.34
N HIS A 163 -15.19 5.43 -5.16
CA HIS A 163 -16.59 5.78 -4.96
C HIS A 163 -16.88 7.26 -5.26
N SER A 164 -16.18 7.86 -6.22
CA SER A 164 -16.21 9.31 -6.49
C SER A 164 -17.60 9.87 -6.82
N VAL A 165 -18.50 9.05 -7.38
CA VAL A 165 -19.85 9.47 -7.80
C VAL A 165 -20.74 9.85 -6.60
N MET A 166 -20.69 9.11 -5.50
CA MET A 166 -21.53 9.43 -4.33
C MET A 166 -20.99 10.62 -3.54
N ILE A 167 -19.65 10.77 -3.48
CA ILE A 167 -19.01 11.90 -2.80
C ILE A 167 -19.35 13.22 -3.50
N LYS A 168 -19.48 13.22 -4.83
CA LYS A 168 -19.92 14.38 -5.63
C LYS A 168 -21.29 14.92 -5.21
N LYS A 169 -22.15 14.04 -4.70
CA LYS A 169 -23.50 14.42 -4.26
C LYS A 169 -23.55 14.97 -2.83
N ILE A 170 -22.47 14.92 -2.04
CA ILE A 170 -22.47 15.39 -0.64
C ILE A 170 -23.01 16.83 -0.50
N PRO A 171 -22.60 17.81 -1.35
CA PRO A 171 -23.14 19.16 -1.27
C PRO A 171 -24.63 19.28 -1.63
N GLU A 172 -25.18 18.30 -2.34
CA GLU A 172 -26.54 18.30 -2.90
C GLU A 172 -27.53 17.47 -2.07
N ILE A 173 -27.04 16.57 -1.20
CA ILE A 173 -27.89 15.67 -0.42
C ILE A 173 -28.56 16.41 0.74
N THR A 174 -29.88 16.30 0.84
CA THR A 174 -30.68 16.76 1.98
C THR A 174 -30.98 15.61 2.95
N ILE A 175 -30.99 15.91 4.26
CA ILE A 175 -31.39 14.97 5.30
C ILE A 175 -32.89 15.16 5.59
N GLU A 176 -33.69 14.11 5.49
CA GLU A 176 -35.12 14.14 5.78
C GLU A 176 -35.41 14.12 7.30
N GLY A 177 -36.66 14.41 7.71
CA GLY A 177 -37.08 14.54 9.11
C GLY A 177 -36.92 13.29 10.00
N SER A 178 -36.55 12.13 9.43
CA SER A 178 -36.16 10.90 10.15
C SER A 178 -34.64 10.69 10.23
N GLY A 179 -33.87 11.66 9.74
CA GLY A 179 -32.43 11.51 9.52
C GLY A 179 -32.08 10.66 8.29
N ALA A 180 -33.03 10.25 7.45
CA ALA A 180 -32.72 9.49 6.24
C ALA A 180 -32.06 10.39 5.17
N LEU A 181 -31.08 9.85 4.43
CA LEU A 181 -30.50 10.54 3.27
C LEU A 181 -31.37 10.25 2.05
N LYS A 182 -31.68 11.29 1.27
CA LYS A 182 -32.39 11.13 0.00
C LYS A 182 -31.43 10.61 -1.08
N MET A 183 -31.39 9.28 -1.27
CA MET A 183 -30.52 8.60 -2.25
C MET A 183 -31.12 7.26 -2.72
N GLU A 184 -30.65 6.76 -3.86
CA GLU A 184 -31.08 5.46 -4.41
C GLU A 184 -30.58 4.29 -3.54
N ASP A 185 -31.32 3.18 -3.50
CA ASP A 185 -30.99 2.01 -2.67
C ASP A 185 -29.58 1.46 -2.94
N LYS A 186 -29.17 1.42 -4.23
CA LYS A 186 -27.83 0.97 -4.63
C LYS A 186 -26.72 1.90 -4.12
N GLU A 187 -26.98 3.20 -4.03
CA GLU A 187 -26.04 4.18 -3.47
C GLU A 187 -25.99 4.06 -1.95
N ARG A 188 -27.14 3.85 -1.32
CA ARG A 188 -27.25 3.64 0.13
C ARG A 188 -26.48 2.40 0.61
N GLU A 189 -26.58 1.29 -0.10
CA GLU A 189 -25.79 0.09 0.22
C GLU A 189 -24.28 0.34 0.16
N LYS A 190 -23.82 1.11 -0.84
CA LYS A 190 -22.40 1.45 -0.97
C LYS A 190 -21.97 2.44 0.12
N ALA A 191 -22.79 3.44 0.43
CA ALA A 191 -22.54 4.40 1.50
C ALA A 191 -22.41 3.72 2.87
N ASN A 192 -23.22 2.69 3.13
CA ASN A 192 -23.15 1.90 4.37
C ASN A 192 -21.86 1.07 4.50
N LYS A 193 -21.17 0.78 3.40
CA LYS A 193 -19.87 0.08 3.38
C LYS A 193 -18.67 1.04 3.52
N CYS A 194 -18.91 2.35 3.49
CA CYS A 194 -17.86 3.35 3.58
C CYS A 194 -17.63 3.78 5.04
N SER A 195 -16.38 3.79 5.47
CA SER A 195 -15.95 4.49 6.68
C SER A 195 -15.53 5.91 6.36
N CYS A 196 -15.81 6.85 7.26
CA CYS A 196 -15.33 8.23 7.18
C CYS A 196 -14.22 8.46 8.20
N THR A 197 -13.23 9.29 7.85
CA THR A 197 -12.25 9.85 8.77
C THR A 197 -12.16 11.34 8.50
N PHE A 198 -12.37 12.14 9.54
CA PHE A 198 -12.39 13.60 9.43
C PHE A 198 -11.05 14.21 9.80
N HIS A 199 -10.55 15.07 8.92
CA HIS A 199 -9.42 15.95 9.16
C HIS A 199 -9.87 17.35 8.82
N GLY A 200 -10.02 18.21 9.81
CA GLY A 200 -10.51 19.57 9.63
C GLY A 200 -10.05 20.49 10.74
N ASP A 201 -10.21 21.79 10.50
CA ASP A 201 -9.83 22.86 11.42
C ASP A 201 -10.97 23.26 12.38
N PHE A 202 -12.02 22.45 12.44
CA PHE A 202 -13.20 22.67 13.27
C PHE A 202 -13.17 21.77 14.51
N LEU A 203 -13.54 22.34 15.65
CA LEU A 203 -13.77 21.58 16.87
C LEU A 203 -15.12 20.86 16.76
N LEU A 204 -15.08 19.53 16.68
CA LEU A 204 -16.27 18.68 16.68
C LEU A 204 -16.37 17.93 18.01
N GLU A 205 -17.55 17.87 18.60
CA GLU A 205 -17.81 17.02 19.78
C GLU A 205 -17.54 15.54 19.48
N LYS A 206 -17.93 15.09 18.28
CA LYS A 206 -17.70 13.74 17.78
C LYS A 206 -17.30 13.78 16.31
N SER A 207 -16.20 13.10 15.98
CA SER A 207 -15.77 12.95 14.59
C SER A 207 -16.70 12.00 13.81
N PRO A 208 -17.06 12.32 12.55
CA PRO A 208 -17.91 11.46 11.74
C PRO A 208 -17.16 10.20 11.31
N THR A 209 -17.82 9.06 11.48
CA THR A 209 -17.31 7.72 11.12
C THR A 209 -18.09 7.08 9.98
N THR A 210 -19.26 7.62 9.65
CA THR A 210 -20.15 7.13 8.59
C THR A 210 -20.40 8.20 7.53
N PHE A 211 -20.83 7.78 6.33
CA PHE A 211 -21.18 8.71 5.24
C PHE A 211 -22.28 9.71 5.66
N LYS A 212 -23.29 9.24 6.40
CA LYS A 212 -24.40 10.09 6.88
C LYS A 212 -23.91 11.13 7.91
N GLU A 213 -23.08 10.73 8.86
CA GLU A 213 -22.48 11.68 9.81
C GLU A 213 -21.62 12.71 9.07
N ALA A 214 -20.90 12.31 8.01
CA ALA A 214 -20.09 13.22 7.20
C ALA A 214 -20.93 14.27 6.45
N VAL A 215 -22.06 13.87 5.85
CA VAL A 215 -23.00 14.81 5.21
C VAL A 215 -23.53 15.83 6.23
N LYS A 216 -23.90 15.37 7.43
CA LYS A 216 -24.37 16.26 8.50
C LYS A 216 -23.28 17.26 8.90
N VAL A 217 -22.07 16.78 9.16
CA VAL A 217 -20.93 17.66 9.49
C VAL A 217 -20.69 18.68 8.39
N TYR A 218 -20.70 18.27 7.11
CA TYR A 218 -20.53 19.16 5.97
C TYR A 218 -21.58 20.28 5.94
N GLN A 219 -22.85 19.96 6.18
CA GLN A 219 -23.95 20.95 6.25
C GLN A 219 -23.80 21.92 7.44
N ASP A 220 -23.22 21.46 8.54
CA ASP A 220 -23.02 22.27 9.75
C ASP A 220 -21.72 23.12 9.71
N LEU A 221 -20.76 22.85 8.81
CA LEU A 221 -19.48 23.58 8.72
C LEU A 221 -19.61 25.11 8.75
N PRO A 222 -20.52 25.76 7.98
CA PRO A 222 -20.64 27.21 8.01
C PRO A 222 -21.05 27.75 9.39
N ARG A 223 -21.83 26.98 10.16
CA ARG A 223 -22.26 27.36 11.51
C ARG A 223 -21.14 27.19 12.53
N LEU A 224 -20.25 26.23 12.32
CA LEU A 224 -19.13 25.93 13.21
C LEU A 224 -18.05 27.03 13.25
N LEU A 225 -18.07 27.98 12.30
CA LEU A 225 -17.20 29.16 12.35
C LEU A 225 -17.46 30.05 13.57
N GLY A 226 -18.65 29.95 14.18
CA GLY A 226 -19.10 30.79 15.28
C GLY A 226 -19.77 32.09 14.80
N PRO A 227 -20.66 32.69 15.60
CA PRO A 227 -21.39 33.91 15.24
C PRO A 227 -20.49 35.08 14.86
N ASN A 228 -19.29 35.17 15.47
CA ASN A 228 -18.31 36.22 15.23
C ASN A 228 -17.07 35.70 14.49
N LYS A 229 -17.14 34.50 13.89
CA LYS A 229 -16.00 33.82 13.26
C LYS A 229 -14.82 33.60 14.20
N GLU A 230 -15.09 33.44 15.48
CA GLU A 230 -14.09 33.27 16.53
C GLU A 230 -13.32 31.94 16.43
N ASN A 231 -13.83 30.96 15.66
CA ASN A 231 -13.22 29.66 15.48
C ASN A 231 -12.36 29.55 14.19
N VAL A 232 -11.99 30.68 13.58
CA VAL A 232 -11.14 30.66 12.38
C VAL A 232 -9.68 30.42 12.73
N VAL A 233 -8.96 29.77 11.82
CA VAL A 233 -7.51 29.55 11.92
C VAL A 233 -6.80 30.12 10.70
N PRO A 234 -5.49 30.45 10.80
CA PRO A 234 -4.70 30.83 9.64
C PRO A 234 -4.68 29.72 8.58
N VAL A 235 -5.02 30.05 7.33
CA VAL A 235 -4.94 29.12 6.19
C VAL A 235 -3.71 29.42 5.32
N THR A 236 -3.52 30.70 4.99
CA THR A 236 -2.39 31.21 4.19
C THR A 236 -1.71 32.35 4.96
N VAL A 237 -0.38 32.38 4.93
CA VAL A 237 0.43 33.42 5.55
C VAL A 237 1.37 34.05 4.53
N TYR A 238 1.68 35.32 4.74
CA TYR A 238 2.62 36.09 3.93
C TYR A 238 3.81 36.47 4.80
N LEU A 239 5.00 36.08 4.38
CA LEU A 239 6.24 36.31 5.11
C LEU A 239 7.04 37.41 4.45
N LEU A 240 7.39 38.44 5.22
CA LEU A 240 8.28 39.49 4.77
C LEU A 240 9.73 39.14 5.15
N PRO A 241 10.68 39.09 4.20
CA PRO A 241 12.08 38.83 4.53
C PRO A 241 12.66 39.94 5.41
N LEU A 242 13.30 39.55 6.52
CA LEU A 242 13.99 40.50 7.42
C LEU A 242 15.11 41.27 6.71
N SER A 243 15.65 40.72 5.62
CA SER A 243 16.67 41.38 4.80
C SER A 243 16.21 42.69 4.18
N VAL A 244 14.90 42.93 4.11
CA VAL A 244 14.33 44.21 3.66
C VAL A 244 14.49 45.29 4.73
N LEU A 245 14.57 44.91 6.01
CA LEU A 245 14.76 45.81 7.14
C LEU A 245 16.23 45.94 7.52
N ASP A 246 16.96 44.83 7.57
CA ASP A 246 18.40 44.80 7.84
C ASP A 246 19.11 43.86 6.86
N SER A 247 19.99 44.44 6.03
CA SER A 247 20.79 43.71 5.06
C SER A 247 21.65 42.57 5.64
N LYS A 248 21.97 42.63 6.95
CA LYS A 248 22.73 41.62 7.71
C LYS A 248 21.87 40.46 8.20
N ALA A 249 20.54 40.57 8.14
CA ALA A 249 19.65 39.50 8.54
C ALA A 249 19.91 38.22 7.71
N SER A 250 19.68 37.07 8.33
CA SER A 250 19.79 35.77 7.66
C SER A 250 18.84 35.69 6.47
N LYS A 251 19.31 35.15 5.35
CA LYS A 251 18.57 35.09 4.09
C LYS A 251 18.30 33.65 3.68
N LEU A 252 17.18 33.45 3.02
CA LEU A 252 16.96 32.29 2.16
C LEU A 252 17.77 32.52 0.87
N VAL A 253 18.87 31.80 0.72
CA VAL A 253 19.81 31.95 -0.39
C VAL A 253 19.30 31.26 -1.65
N ARG A 254 18.61 30.12 -1.50
CA ARG A 254 18.08 29.33 -2.63
C ARG A 254 16.95 28.42 -2.17
N GLN A 255 16.06 28.12 -3.11
CA GLN A 255 15.06 27.05 -2.97
C GLN A 255 15.62 25.72 -3.46
N ILE A 256 14.98 24.62 -3.06
CA ILE A 256 15.27 23.29 -3.60
C ILE A 256 14.54 23.13 -4.93
N SER A 257 15.24 22.68 -5.97
CA SER A 257 14.69 22.47 -7.29
C SER A 257 13.58 21.41 -7.27
N LEU A 258 12.50 21.68 -8.01
CA LEU A 258 11.35 20.79 -8.13
C LEU A 258 11.77 19.36 -8.50
N LYS A 259 12.76 19.22 -9.39
CA LYS A 259 13.32 17.93 -9.80
C LYS A 259 13.82 17.10 -8.60
N LEU A 260 14.56 17.72 -7.67
CA LEU A 260 15.08 17.02 -6.50
C LEU A 260 13.97 16.74 -5.47
N VAL A 261 13.02 17.67 -5.32
CA VAL A 261 11.84 17.46 -4.46
C VAL A 261 11.04 16.24 -4.94
N THR A 262 10.69 16.19 -6.24
CA THR A 262 9.97 15.05 -6.83
C THR A 262 10.77 13.75 -6.72
N LYS A 263 12.10 13.79 -6.89
CA LYS A 263 12.92 12.58 -6.72
C LYS A 263 12.90 12.08 -5.27
N ALA A 264 12.98 12.97 -4.29
CA ALA A 264 12.89 12.60 -2.88
C ALA A 264 11.49 12.08 -2.52
N GLU A 265 10.44 12.72 -3.03
CA GLU A 265 9.05 12.29 -2.89
C GLU A 265 8.85 10.86 -3.38
N ASN A 266 9.23 10.56 -4.63
CA ASN A 266 9.06 9.23 -5.22
C ASN A 266 9.78 8.14 -4.42
N ILE A 267 10.97 8.42 -3.91
CA ILE A 267 11.74 7.48 -3.07
C ILE A 267 11.00 7.22 -1.75
N LEU A 268 10.58 8.28 -1.05
CA LEU A 268 9.92 8.18 0.26
C LEU A 268 8.52 7.56 0.16
N GLU A 269 7.76 7.89 -0.88
CA GLU A 269 6.46 7.30 -1.18
C GLU A 269 6.59 5.80 -1.51
N GLY A 270 7.61 5.42 -2.28
CA GLY A 270 7.92 4.01 -2.57
C GLY A 270 8.15 3.17 -1.31
N PHE A 271 8.79 3.73 -0.27
CA PHE A 271 8.91 3.02 1.02
C PHE A 271 7.56 2.84 1.72
N THR A 272 6.68 3.85 1.66
CA THR A 272 5.32 3.73 2.20
C THR A 272 4.51 2.66 1.44
N GLU A 273 4.64 2.60 0.11
CA GLU A 273 4.01 1.55 -0.71
C GLU A 273 4.48 0.15 -0.33
N LEU A 274 5.79 -0.03 -0.16
CA LEU A 274 6.38 -1.30 0.27
C LEU A 274 5.88 -1.70 1.67
N GLU A 275 5.76 -0.75 2.59
CA GLU A 275 5.21 -1.03 3.93
C GLU A 275 3.75 -1.50 3.86
N MET A 276 2.92 -0.85 3.04
CA MET A 276 1.54 -1.28 2.82
C MET A 276 1.49 -2.69 2.25
N TRP A 277 2.31 -2.98 1.23
CA TRP A 277 2.36 -4.30 0.62
C TRP A 277 2.79 -5.38 1.61
N CYS A 278 3.81 -5.10 2.43
CA CYS A 278 4.22 -5.98 3.52
C CYS A 278 3.05 -6.27 4.48
N ASN A 279 2.30 -5.24 4.86
CA ASN A 279 1.16 -5.38 5.76
C ASN A 279 0.06 -6.26 5.14
N ASP A 280 -0.23 -6.12 3.85
CA ASP A 280 -1.22 -6.92 3.15
C ASP A 280 -0.82 -8.40 3.11
N VAL A 281 0.44 -8.69 2.80
CA VAL A 281 0.95 -10.07 2.80
C VAL A 281 0.90 -10.67 4.21
N LEU A 282 1.35 -9.93 5.22
CA LEU A 282 1.35 -10.37 6.62
C LEU A 282 -0.06 -10.59 7.20
N LYS A 283 -1.05 -9.81 6.74
CA LYS A 283 -2.47 -9.98 7.15
C LYS A 283 -3.17 -11.11 6.41
N SER A 284 -2.62 -11.62 5.32
CA SER A 284 -3.22 -12.70 4.55
C SER A 284 -3.27 -14.03 5.34
N PRO A 285 -4.16 -14.97 4.99
CA PRO A 285 -4.23 -16.26 5.67
C PRO A 285 -2.90 -17.02 5.67
N ALA A 286 -2.17 -16.99 4.56
CA ALA A 286 -0.83 -17.59 4.48
C ALA A 286 0.16 -16.89 5.42
N GLY A 287 0.20 -15.56 5.42
CA GLY A 287 1.07 -14.76 6.28
C GLY A 287 0.82 -14.96 7.79
N GLN A 288 -0.44 -15.23 8.17
CA GLN A 288 -0.81 -15.54 9.56
C GLN A 288 -0.46 -16.98 9.96
N MET A 289 -0.70 -17.95 9.07
CA MET A 289 -0.56 -19.37 9.37
C MET A 289 0.87 -19.90 9.28
N PHE A 290 1.73 -19.25 8.49
CA PHE A 290 3.13 -19.66 8.31
C PHE A 290 4.09 -18.60 8.87
N PRO A 291 4.53 -18.71 10.15
CA PRO A 291 5.43 -17.74 10.79
C PRO A 291 6.76 -17.55 10.08
N LYS A 292 7.18 -18.49 9.22
CA LYS A 292 8.39 -18.37 8.40
C LYS A 292 8.30 -17.32 7.29
N ILE A 293 7.10 -16.82 6.98
CA ILE A 293 6.86 -15.59 6.20
C ILE A 293 7.30 -14.33 7.00
N SER A 294 7.74 -14.48 8.26
CA SER A 294 8.33 -13.41 9.10
C SER A 294 9.51 -12.67 8.46
N LYS A 295 10.16 -13.22 7.43
CA LYS A 295 11.14 -12.50 6.60
C LYS A 295 10.61 -11.15 6.11
N ILE A 296 9.32 -11.07 5.79
CA ILE A 296 8.63 -9.83 5.39
C ILE A 296 8.57 -8.82 6.55
N LYS A 297 8.46 -9.28 7.80
CA LYS A 297 8.55 -8.39 8.98
C LYS A 297 9.95 -7.79 9.10
N THR A 298 10.99 -8.60 8.87
CA THR A 298 12.39 -8.13 8.88
C THR A 298 12.64 -7.13 7.76
N PHE A 299 12.20 -7.44 6.54
CA PHE A 299 12.26 -6.53 5.40
C PHE A 299 11.55 -5.20 5.67
N LYS A 300 10.29 -5.27 6.14
CA LYS A 300 9.51 -4.08 6.54
C LYS A 300 10.28 -3.22 7.53
N ARG A 301 10.82 -3.82 8.60
CA ARG A 301 11.61 -3.11 9.63
C ARG A 301 12.80 -2.39 9.01
N MET A 302 13.57 -3.06 8.14
CA MET A 302 14.75 -2.48 7.50
C MET A 302 14.37 -1.33 6.55
N CYS A 303 13.29 -1.47 5.79
CA CYS A 303 12.74 -0.38 4.96
C CYS A 303 12.34 0.83 5.80
N SER A 304 11.65 0.64 6.92
CA SER A 304 11.28 1.72 7.85
C SER A 304 12.51 2.39 8.46
N GLU A 305 13.50 1.60 8.88
CA GLU A 305 14.76 2.10 9.45
C GLU A 305 15.54 2.97 8.44
N PHE A 306 15.68 2.48 7.20
CA PHE A 306 16.32 3.23 6.13
C PHE A 306 15.56 4.50 5.77
N LYS A 307 14.23 4.43 5.63
CA LYS A 307 13.36 5.60 5.36
C LYS A 307 13.58 6.69 6.40
N LEU A 308 13.58 6.34 7.69
CA LEU A 308 13.82 7.30 8.78
C LEU A 308 15.24 7.90 8.73
N GLY A 309 16.26 7.07 8.46
CA GLY A 309 17.64 7.53 8.28
C GLY A 309 17.80 8.50 7.11
N LEU A 310 17.12 8.22 6.00
CA LEU A 310 17.07 9.10 4.83
C LEU A 310 16.37 10.42 5.18
N GLN A 311 15.18 10.38 5.79
CA GLN A 311 14.46 11.60 6.21
C GLN A 311 15.30 12.48 7.13
N ARG A 312 16.02 11.88 8.10
CA ARG A 312 16.96 12.60 8.98
C ARG A 312 18.10 13.26 8.21
N THR A 313 18.66 12.58 7.22
CA THR A 313 19.72 13.13 6.36
C THR A 313 19.18 14.31 5.54
N LEU A 314 17.99 14.17 4.97
CA LEU A 314 17.33 15.23 4.20
C LEU A 314 17.03 16.46 5.08
N SER A 315 16.50 16.25 6.29
CA SER A 315 16.16 17.35 7.20
C SER A 315 17.38 18.15 7.69
N GLN A 316 18.56 17.52 7.73
CA GLN A 316 19.84 18.21 7.99
C GLN A 316 20.35 18.97 6.77
N LYS A 317 20.21 18.41 5.57
CA LYS A 317 20.72 19.00 4.33
C LYS A 317 19.90 20.21 3.85
N LEU A 318 18.57 20.16 3.98
CA LEU A 318 17.67 21.21 3.47
C LEU A 318 18.01 22.61 4.04
N PRO A 319 18.16 22.80 5.36
CA PRO A 319 18.51 24.10 5.92
C PRO A 319 19.88 24.61 5.48
N LEU A 320 20.87 23.72 5.35
CA LEU A 320 22.21 24.07 4.87
C LEU A 320 22.18 24.56 3.42
N ILE A 321 21.40 23.89 2.57
CA ILE A 321 21.25 24.27 1.17
C ILE A 321 20.54 25.63 1.06
N ARG A 322 19.41 25.77 1.74
CA ARG A 322 18.62 27.02 1.78
C ARG A 322 19.39 28.19 2.37
N GLY A 323 20.25 27.95 3.36
CA GLY A 323 21.08 28.96 4.01
C GLY A 323 22.36 29.30 3.26
N GLY A 324 22.67 28.63 2.15
CA GLY A 324 23.86 28.92 1.35
C GLY A 324 25.08 28.05 1.64
N GLY A 325 25.09 27.31 2.76
CA GLY A 325 26.24 26.52 3.24
C GLY A 325 26.56 25.28 2.40
N GLU A 326 25.58 24.73 1.67
CA GLU A 326 25.79 23.63 0.73
C GLU A 326 25.05 23.87 -0.60
N GLY A 327 25.56 23.34 -1.71
CA GLY A 327 24.86 23.34 -3.00
C GLY A 327 23.86 22.19 -3.13
N GLU A 328 22.93 22.28 -4.07
CA GLU A 328 21.96 21.19 -4.35
C GLU A 328 22.61 19.86 -4.73
N ALA A 329 23.86 19.90 -5.23
CA ALA A 329 24.64 18.70 -5.55
C ALA A 329 24.79 17.77 -4.34
N ALA A 330 24.83 18.30 -3.10
CA ALA A 330 24.90 17.49 -1.90
C ALA A 330 23.63 16.66 -1.70
N LEU A 331 22.45 17.24 -1.94
CA LEU A 331 21.18 16.52 -1.92
C LEU A 331 21.09 15.52 -3.08
N ALA A 332 21.50 15.91 -4.28
CA ALA A 332 21.50 15.03 -5.45
C ALA A 332 22.35 13.77 -5.22
N GLU A 333 23.51 13.92 -4.56
CA GLU A 333 24.40 12.81 -4.22
C GLU A 333 23.77 11.85 -3.19
N VAL A 334 23.07 12.37 -2.17
CA VAL A 334 22.31 11.53 -1.22
C VAL A 334 21.29 10.67 -1.96
N LEU A 335 20.47 11.28 -2.82
CA LEU A 335 19.44 10.55 -3.58
C LEU A 335 20.04 9.59 -4.62
N LYS A 336 21.23 9.89 -5.15
CA LYS A 336 21.96 9.02 -6.06
C LYS A 336 22.48 7.77 -5.33
N LYS A 337 23.01 7.92 -4.12
CA LYS A 337 23.46 6.79 -3.29
C LYS A 337 22.33 5.83 -2.98
N VAL A 338 21.12 6.33 -2.72
CA VAL A 338 19.92 5.47 -2.56
C VAL A 338 19.67 4.66 -3.84
N ALA A 339 19.69 5.30 -5.00
CA ALA A 339 19.45 4.65 -6.28
C ALA A 339 20.53 3.61 -6.66
N GLN A 340 21.76 3.76 -6.16
CA GLN A 340 22.88 2.84 -6.43
C GLN A 340 23.03 1.76 -5.34
N GLY A 341 22.39 1.94 -4.19
CA GLY A 341 22.48 1.03 -3.06
C GLY A 341 21.48 -0.14 -3.11
N PRO A 342 21.50 -1.01 -2.09
CA PRO A 342 20.57 -2.14 -2.01
C PRO A 342 19.12 -1.73 -1.73
N PHE A 343 18.93 -0.53 -1.18
CA PHE A 343 17.61 0.08 -0.97
C PHE A 343 17.06 0.79 -2.24
N ASN A 344 17.59 0.47 -3.42
CA ASN A 344 17.02 0.91 -4.68
C ASN A 344 15.57 0.38 -4.84
N SER A 345 14.67 1.25 -5.30
CA SER A 345 13.24 0.95 -5.40
C SER A 345 12.91 -0.27 -6.26
N ASP A 346 13.60 -0.50 -7.38
CA ASP A 346 13.31 -1.61 -8.29
C ASP A 346 13.71 -2.95 -7.64
N ARG A 347 14.87 -2.99 -6.96
CA ARG A 347 15.32 -4.19 -6.23
C ARG A 347 14.38 -4.54 -5.08
N LEU A 348 13.95 -3.53 -4.32
CA LEU A 348 13.01 -3.71 -3.21
C LEU A 348 11.64 -4.19 -3.70
N LYS A 349 11.13 -3.64 -4.81
CA LYS A 349 9.88 -4.07 -5.45
C LYS A 349 9.98 -5.49 -5.97
N GLN A 350 11.04 -5.83 -6.69
CA GLN A 350 11.26 -7.18 -7.19
C GLN A 350 11.25 -8.22 -6.07
N TRP A 351 11.97 -7.96 -4.96
CA TRP A 351 11.96 -8.90 -3.83
C TRP A 351 10.57 -9.05 -3.21
N MET A 352 9.78 -7.97 -3.15
CA MET A 352 8.39 -8.05 -2.67
C MET A 352 7.46 -8.78 -3.63
N GLU A 353 7.61 -8.61 -4.95
CA GLU A 353 6.89 -9.38 -5.98
C GLU A 353 7.15 -10.87 -5.79
N ASP A 354 8.41 -11.25 -5.64
CA ASP A 354 8.83 -12.63 -5.42
C ASP A 354 8.20 -13.24 -4.16
N LYS A 355 8.14 -12.45 -3.08
CA LYS A 355 7.52 -12.88 -1.82
C LYS A 355 6.00 -12.93 -1.88
N ASP A 356 5.37 -12.05 -2.65
CA ASP A 356 3.93 -12.12 -2.89
C ASP A 356 3.57 -13.35 -3.73
N ASP A 357 4.37 -13.68 -4.75
CA ASP A 357 4.23 -14.91 -5.54
C ASP A 357 4.39 -16.17 -4.68
N GLU A 358 5.42 -16.22 -3.83
CA GLU A 358 5.59 -17.29 -2.85
C GLU A 358 4.36 -17.42 -1.94
N THR A 359 3.85 -16.29 -1.44
CA THR A 359 2.65 -16.24 -0.61
C THR A 359 1.42 -16.72 -1.37
N ASN A 360 1.26 -16.34 -2.64
CA ASN A 360 0.14 -16.73 -3.48
C ASN A 360 0.16 -18.23 -3.83
N ALA A 361 1.34 -18.80 -4.05
CA ALA A 361 1.52 -20.25 -4.18
C ALA A 361 1.06 -20.99 -2.90
N VAL A 362 1.50 -20.52 -1.72
CA VAL A 362 1.07 -21.08 -0.43
C VAL A 362 -0.44 -20.96 -0.23
N LYS A 363 -1.04 -19.79 -0.51
CA LYS A 363 -2.50 -19.60 -0.45
C LYS A 363 -3.23 -20.62 -1.34
N SER A 364 -2.74 -20.87 -2.55
CA SER A 364 -3.32 -21.87 -3.45
C SER A 364 -3.25 -23.29 -2.87
N LEU A 365 -2.14 -23.64 -2.22
CA LEU A 365 -1.97 -24.96 -1.59
C LEU A 365 -2.87 -25.11 -0.35
N MET A 366 -3.02 -24.06 0.45
CA MET A 366 -3.97 -24.04 1.58
C MET A 366 -5.40 -24.28 1.13
N LYS A 367 -5.82 -23.62 0.04
CA LYS A 367 -7.16 -23.83 -0.55
C LYS A 367 -7.35 -25.27 -1.03
N LEU A 368 -6.31 -25.88 -1.58
CA LEU A 368 -6.35 -27.26 -2.05
C LEU A 368 -6.46 -28.26 -0.90
N MET A 369 -5.75 -28.03 0.21
CA MET A 369 -5.70 -28.91 1.37
C MET A 369 -6.60 -28.45 2.53
N GLN A 370 -7.73 -27.79 2.22
CA GLN A 370 -8.63 -27.20 3.22
C GLN A 370 -9.26 -28.23 4.19
N ASN A 371 -9.24 -29.51 3.84
CA ASN A 371 -9.72 -30.62 4.67
C ASN A 371 -8.68 -31.12 5.70
N THR A 372 -7.54 -30.44 5.82
CA THR A 372 -6.43 -30.81 6.70
C THR A 372 -6.14 -29.71 7.72
N GLU A 373 -5.44 -30.05 8.81
CA GLU A 373 -5.11 -29.09 9.86
C GLU A 373 -3.75 -28.43 9.59
N THR A 374 -3.71 -27.10 9.52
CA THR A 374 -2.45 -26.36 9.38
C THR A 374 -1.84 -26.07 10.75
N VAL A 375 -0.55 -26.32 10.89
CA VAL A 375 0.23 -26.16 12.11
C VAL A 375 1.26 -25.06 11.92
N SER A 376 1.37 -24.17 12.90
CA SER A 376 2.19 -22.95 12.79
C SER A 376 3.66 -23.14 13.18
N SER A 377 4.02 -24.19 13.93
CA SER A 377 5.38 -24.36 14.45
C SER A 377 5.77 -25.82 14.66
N LYS A 378 7.08 -26.05 14.82
CA LYS A 378 7.63 -27.38 15.16
C LYS A 378 7.13 -27.90 16.51
N ASN A 379 6.97 -27.03 17.51
CA ASN A 379 6.50 -27.44 18.84
C ASN A 379 5.03 -27.86 18.76
N ALA A 380 4.18 -27.04 18.14
CA ALA A 380 2.78 -27.38 17.91
C ALA A 380 2.63 -28.67 17.08
N LEU A 381 3.54 -28.93 16.15
CA LEU A 381 3.56 -30.20 15.41
C LEU A 381 3.86 -31.38 16.35
N SER A 382 4.86 -31.25 17.22
CA SER A 382 5.24 -32.30 18.19
C SER A 382 4.06 -32.70 19.07
N ASP A 383 3.33 -31.72 19.61
CA ASP A 383 2.14 -31.95 20.43
C ASP A 383 1.08 -32.71 19.64
N LYS A 384 0.77 -32.22 18.43
CA LYS A 384 -0.30 -32.77 17.58
C LYS A 384 -0.03 -34.18 17.10
N VAL A 385 1.23 -34.50 16.85
CA VAL A 385 1.65 -35.83 16.43
C VAL A 385 1.65 -36.80 17.63
N SER A 386 2.08 -36.35 18.82
CA SER A 386 2.07 -37.19 20.03
C SER A 386 0.66 -37.56 20.48
N ASP A 387 -0.32 -36.69 20.20
CA ASP A 387 -1.74 -36.92 20.46
C ASP A 387 -2.43 -37.91 19.49
N SER A 388 -1.68 -38.54 18.58
CA SER A 388 -2.20 -39.46 17.57
C SER A 388 -1.31 -40.68 17.41
N GLU A 389 -1.92 -41.86 17.21
CA GLU A 389 -1.21 -43.09 16.88
C GLU A 389 -0.41 -42.90 15.58
N LYS A 390 -1.03 -42.29 14.55
CA LYS A 390 -0.38 -41.97 13.28
C LYS A 390 -0.71 -40.56 12.81
N ALA A 391 0.27 -39.89 12.21
CA ALA A 391 0.06 -38.60 11.54
C ALA A 391 0.80 -38.54 10.20
N LEU A 392 0.07 -38.15 9.15
CA LEU A 392 0.65 -37.78 7.86
C LEU A 392 0.79 -36.27 7.80
N VAL A 393 2.02 -35.81 7.58
CA VAL A 393 2.40 -34.40 7.66
C VAL A 393 2.94 -33.95 6.32
N PHE A 394 2.22 -33.03 5.67
CA PHE A 394 2.70 -32.32 4.49
C PHE A 394 3.59 -31.15 4.93
N VAL A 395 4.87 -31.20 4.57
CA VAL A 395 5.86 -30.19 4.92
C VAL A 395 6.21 -29.35 3.71
N LEU A 396 6.02 -28.04 3.82
CA LEU A 396 6.57 -27.05 2.89
C LEU A 396 8.01 -26.76 3.30
N THR A 397 8.95 -27.36 2.57
CA THR A 397 10.36 -27.43 3.00
C THR A 397 11.18 -26.19 2.65
N SER A 398 10.74 -25.41 1.66
CA SER A 398 11.49 -24.28 1.12
C SER A 398 11.11 -22.90 1.69
N LEU A 399 10.09 -22.79 2.56
CA LEU A 399 9.64 -21.50 3.11
C LEU A 399 10.71 -20.80 3.99
N ASP A 400 11.60 -21.58 4.59
CA ASP A 400 12.63 -21.13 5.52
C ASP A 400 14.03 -21.12 4.88
N SER A 401 14.10 -20.83 3.58
CA SER A 401 15.35 -20.62 2.84
C SER A 401 16.15 -19.42 3.37
N THR A 402 17.46 -19.42 3.18
CA THR A 402 18.30 -18.23 3.43
C THR A 402 17.94 -17.12 2.44
N GLU A 403 17.98 -15.86 2.87
CA GLU A 403 17.65 -14.68 2.06
C GLU A 403 18.89 -13.77 1.94
N PRO A 404 19.77 -13.98 0.95
CA PRO A 404 20.99 -13.18 0.79
C PRO A 404 20.70 -11.68 0.67
N PHE A 405 19.61 -11.32 0.01
CA PHE A 405 19.20 -9.92 -0.15
C PHE A 405 18.88 -9.23 1.20
N LEU A 406 18.26 -9.94 2.16
CA LEU A 406 18.03 -9.38 3.49
C LEU A 406 19.35 -9.16 4.25
N SER A 407 20.33 -10.04 4.07
CA SER A 407 21.66 -9.87 4.64
C SER A 407 22.40 -8.67 4.04
N GLU A 408 22.28 -8.45 2.73
CA GLU A 408 22.84 -7.26 2.05
C GLU A 408 22.21 -5.96 2.60
N LEU A 409 20.89 -5.90 2.76
CA LEU A 409 20.19 -4.76 3.36
C LEU A 409 20.66 -4.49 4.79
N GLU A 410 20.80 -5.54 5.60
CA GLU A 410 21.24 -5.43 6.99
C GLU A 410 22.69 -4.94 7.09
N GLN A 411 23.60 -5.45 6.25
CA GLN A 411 24.99 -4.99 6.20
C GLN A 411 25.09 -3.51 5.81
N HIS A 412 24.26 -3.09 4.84
CA HIS A 412 24.21 -1.70 4.42
C HIS A 412 23.73 -0.77 5.55
N LEU A 413 22.71 -1.16 6.31
CA LEU A 413 22.25 -0.40 7.47
C LEU A 413 23.32 -0.29 8.56
N LYS A 414 24.14 -1.34 8.76
CA LYS A 414 25.26 -1.34 9.72
C LYS A 414 26.47 -0.51 9.27
N GLY A 415 26.49 -0.03 8.02
CA GLY A 415 27.61 0.71 7.45
C GLY A 415 28.83 -0.17 7.12
N SER A 416 28.66 -1.49 7.08
CA SER A 416 29.71 -2.42 6.68
C SER A 416 29.87 -2.42 5.16
N LYS A 417 31.10 -2.48 4.66
CA LYS A 417 31.35 -2.76 3.24
C LYS A 417 30.87 -4.19 2.96
N SER A 418 30.03 -4.37 1.95
CA SER A 418 29.68 -5.71 1.47
C SER A 418 30.91 -6.31 0.81
N ASP A 419 31.33 -7.48 1.24
CA ASP A 419 31.93 -8.42 0.29
C ASP A 419 30.78 -8.81 -0.63
N SER A 420 30.89 -8.47 -1.92
CA SER A 420 29.93 -8.92 -2.93
C SER A 420 29.91 -10.44 -2.88
N SER A 421 28.88 -10.99 -2.26
CA SER A 421 28.60 -12.41 -2.33
C SER A 421 28.08 -12.67 -3.75
N ASP A 422 29.00 -13.02 -4.67
CA ASP A 422 28.70 -13.67 -5.96
C ASP A 422 28.06 -15.08 -5.78
N ALA A 423 27.50 -15.36 -4.60
CA ALA A 423 26.75 -16.58 -4.37
C ALA A 423 25.53 -16.56 -5.30
N PRO A 424 25.35 -17.59 -6.14
CA PRO A 424 24.19 -17.67 -7.02
C PRO A 424 22.91 -17.58 -6.18
N GLU A 425 21.95 -16.76 -6.63
CA GLU A 425 20.65 -16.68 -5.97
C GLU A 425 20.09 -18.10 -5.83
N PRO A 426 19.66 -18.51 -4.61
CA PRO A 426 19.05 -19.81 -4.42
C PRO A 426 17.89 -19.98 -5.39
N ARG A 427 17.80 -21.13 -6.06
CA ARG A 427 16.66 -21.44 -6.94
C ARG A 427 15.37 -21.20 -6.17
N ARG A 428 14.50 -20.37 -6.74
CA ARG A 428 13.22 -20.01 -6.13
C ARG A 428 12.24 -21.12 -6.42
N TRP A 429 11.77 -21.77 -5.36
CA TRP A 429 10.92 -22.94 -5.50
C TRP A 429 9.55 -22.64 -6.15
N TYR A 430 9.17 -21.36 -6.16
CA TYR A 430 7.93 -20.84 -6.72
C TYR A 430 8.10 -20.13 -8.08
N SER A 431 9.30 -20.11 -8.66
CA SER A 431 9.53 -19.43 -9.96
C SER A 431 9.54 -20.37 -11.16
N SER A 432 9.61 -21.68 -10.94
CA SER A 432 9.45 -22.68 -12.00
C SER A 432 8.00 -23.15 -12.04
N GLU A 433 7.30 -22.87 -13.14
CA GLU A 433 5.96 -23.42 -13.41
C GLU A 433 5.97 -24.94 -13.25
N ASP A 434 6.99 -25.62 -13.78
CA ASP A 434 7.10 -27.07 -13.67
C ASP A 434 7.19 -27.53 -12.21
N MET A 435 8.02 -26.92 -11.36
CA MET A 435 8.20 -27.42 -10.00
C MET A 435 6.97 -27.20 -9.10
N ILE A 436 6.33 -26.03 -9.18
CA ILE A 436 5.09 -25.75 -8.43
C ILE A 436 3.96 -26.66 -8.92
N TYR A 437 3.67 -26.63 -10.22
CA TYR A 437 2.47 -27.25 -10.76
C TYR A 437 2.59 -28.78 -10.80
N THR A 438 3.73 -29.32 -11.23
CA THR A 438 3.86 -30.77 -11.45
C THR A 438 4.23 -31.54 -10.18
N THR A 439 4.98 -30.93 -9.26
CA THR A 439 5.54 -31.63 -8.10
C THR A 439 4.82 -31.24 -6.81
N VAL A 440 4.89 -29.98 -6.38
CA VAL A 440 4.35 -29.55 -5.09
C VAL A 440 2.83 -29.62 -5.07
N ARG A 441 2.17 -29.02 -6.07
CA ARG A 441 0.70 -28.98 -6.17
C ARG A 441 0.11 -30.38 -6.38
N ARG A 442 0.79 -31.23 -7.16
CA ARG A 442 0.37 -32.63 -7.35
C ARG A 442 0.47 -33.43 -6.05
N LYS A 443 1.57 -33.32 -5.32
CA LYS A 443 1.72 -33.96 -3.99
C LYS A 443 0.64 -33.46 -3.02
N ALA A 444 0.39 -32.16 -2.99
CA ALA A 444 -0.65 -31.55 -2.15
C ALA A 444 -2.05 -32.06 -2.51
N LYS A 445 -2.35 -32.21 -3.81
CA LYS A 445 -3.62 -32.79 -4.27
C LYS A 445 -3.77 -34.23 -3.79
N LEU A 446 -2.78 -35.07 -4.04
CA LEU A 446 -2.82 -36.47 -3.60
C LEU A 446 -2.94 -36.60 -2.08
N PHE A 447 -2.26 -35.74 -1.34
CA PHE A 447 -2.36 -35.66 0.12
C PHE A 447 -3.79 -35.28 0.56
N SER A 448 -4.40 -34.27 -0.07
CA SER A 448 -5.77 -33.84 0.23
C SER A 448 -6.81 -34.91 -0.14
N ASP A 449 -6.69 -35.53 -1.32
CA ASP A 449 -7.58 -36.60 -1.78
C ASP A 449 -7.52 -37.79 -0.80
N PHE A 450 -6.31 -38.13 -0.32
CA PHE A 450 -6.14 -39.20 0.66
C PHE A 450 -6.68 -38.81 2.04
N ALA A 451 -6.51 -37.56 2.47
CA ALA A 451 -7.12 -37.05 3.69
C ALA A 451 -8.65 -37.14 3.63
N GLU A 452 -9.25 -36.78 2.48
CA GLU A 452 -10.70 -36.84 2.26
C GLU A 452 -11.22 -38.28 2.31
N ALA A 453 -10.53 -39.21 1.65
CA ALA A 453 -10.89 -40.63 1.65
C ALA A 453 -10.81 -41.28 3.05
N ASN A 454 -10.14 -40.65 4.01
CA ASN A 454 -9.95 -41.14 5.37
C ASN A 454 -10.62 -40.25 6.43
N LYS A 455 -11.50 -39.32 6.05
CA LYS A 455 -12.12 -38.35 6.97
C LYS A 455 -12.95 -38.96 8.09
N ASP A 456 -13.51 -40.16 7.87
CA ASP A 456 -14.37 -40.86 8.83
C ASP A 456 -13.57 -41.66 9.87
N LYS A 457 -12.23 -41.69 9.75
CA LYS A 457 -11.37 -42.32 10.77
C LYS A 457 -11.25 -41.44 12.00
N ASP A 458 -11.12 -42.09 13.16
CA ASP A 458 -10.89 -41.38 14.42
C ASP A 458 -9.58 -40.58 14.33
N ARG A 459 -9.63 -39.29 14.69
CA ARG A 459 -8.46 -38.38 14.71
C ARG A 459 -7.39 -38.80 15.72
N LYS A 460 -7.70 -39.71 16.65
CA LYS A 460 -6.68 -40.36 17.49
C LYS A 460 -5.91 -41.46 16.73
N SER A 461 -6.53 -42.07 15.73
CA SER A 461 -5.90 -43.13 14.90
C SER A 461 -5.08 -42.58 13.74
N LEU A 462 -5.57 -41.54 13.04
CA LEU A 462 -4.86 -40.94 11.90
C LEU A 462 -5.16 -39.44 11.76
N ARG A 463 -4.11 -38.60 11.72
CA ARG A 463 -4.19 -37.16 11.48
C ARG A 463 -3.54 -36.73 10.16
N PHE A 464 -4.06 -35.65 9.59
CA PHE A 464 -3.51 -34.98 8.40
C PHE A 464 -3.13 -33.55 8.74
N LEU A 465 -1.83 -33.27 8.73
CA LEU A 465 -1.26 -31.99 9.16
C LEU A 465 -0.50 -31.31 8.02
N VAL A 466 -0.51 -29.99 7.96
CA VAL A 466 0.29 -29.18 7.03
C VAL A 466 1.17 -28.23 7.84
N VAL A 467 2.47 -28.14 7.52
CA VAL A 467 3.42 -27.29 8.27
C VAL A 467 4.50 -26.74 7.35
N GLY A 468 5.03 -25.55 7.67
CA GLY A 468 6.21 -24.99 7.02
C GLY A 468 7.47 -25.15 7.87
N LEU A 469 8.41 -26.00 7.47
CA LEU A 469 9.66 -26.27 8.19
C LEU A 469 10.81 -26.45 7.19
N ALA A 470 11.99 -25.89 7.46
CA ALA A 470 13.16 -26.10 6.61
C ALA A 470 13.52 -27.59 6.50
N ASP A 471 13.77 -28.07 5.28
CA ASP A 471 14.47 -29.33 5.04
C ASP A 471 15.48 -29.14 3.92
N LYS A 472 16.77 -29.35 4.24
CA LYS A 472 17.87 -29.16 3.28
C LYS A 472 17.95 -30.30 2.27
N ASN A 473 17.29 -31.43 2.53
CA ASN A 473 17.42 -32.64 1.71
C ASN A 473 16.31 -32.74 0.64
N GLN A 474 15.22 -31.97 0.76
CA GLN A 474 14.14 -31.95 -0.22
C GLN A 474 13.65 -30.53 -0.51
N GLU A 475 13.69 -30.14 -1.78
CA GLU A 475 13.18 -28.84 -2.24
C GLU A 475 11.66 -28.89 -2.51
N GLY A 476 10.97 -27.79 -2.19
CA GLY A 476 9.53 -27.61 -2.40
C GLY A 476 8.69 -28.21 -1.28
N SER A 477 8.41 -29.52 -1.36
CA SER A 477 7.58 -30.20 -0.37
C SER A 477 7.86 -31.69 -0.17
N ALA A 478 7.57 -32.14 1.04
CA ALA A 478 7.69 -33.53 1.51
C ALA A 478 6.40 -33.99 2.19
N VAL A 479 6.17 -35.31 2.23
CA VAL A 479 5.14 -35.93 3.09
C VAL A 479 5.84 -36.89 4.04
N TYR A 480 5.62 -36.71 5.34
CA TYR A 480 6.20 -37.55 6.38
C TYR A 480 5.11 -38.32 7.13
N LEU A 481 5.40 -39.57 7.48
CA LEU A 481 4.60 -40.37 8.40
C LEU A 481 5.26 -40.35 9.77
N TYR A 482 4.45 -40.05 10.76
CA TYR A 482 4.78 -40.19 12.16
C TYR A 482 3.94 -41.29 12.79
N GLU A 483 4.56 -42.09 13.64
CA GLU A 483 3.94 -43.16 14.42
C GLU A 483 4.39 -43.01 15.88
N ASP A 484 3.41 -42.94 16.80
CA ASP A 484 3.63 -42.74 18.24
C ASP A 484 4.57 -41.57 18.58
N GLY A 485 4.44 -40.44 17.88
CA GLY A 485 5.30 -39.27 18.09
C GLY A 485 6.59 -39.23 17.25
N PHE A 486 7.00 -40.34 16.64
CA PHE A 486 8.30 -40.45 15.97
C PHE A 486 8.20 -40.42 14.44
N ARG A 487 9.08 -39.66 13.79
CA ARG A 487 9.17 -39.59 12.33
C ARG A 487 9.79 -40.88 11.78
N LEU A 488 9.09 -41.57 10.89
CA LEU A 488 9.64 -42.74 10.19
C LEU A 488 10.58 -42.29 9.05
N PHE A 489 11.79 -42.85 8.99
CA PHE A 489 12.86 -42.40 8.09
C PHE A 489 12.68 -42.74 6.59
N ASN A 490 11.63 -43.48 6.22
CA ASN A 490 11.54 -44.09 4.89
C ASN A 490 10.68 -43.28 3.90
N GLN A 491 11.29 -42.26 3.29
CA GLN A 491 10.67 -41.42 2.25
C GLN A 491 10.24 -42.23 1.02
N GLU A 492 11.03 -43.22 0.61
CA GLU A 492 10.76 -44.07 -0.57
C GLU A 492 9.49 -44.93 -0.42
N ARG A 493 9.12 -45.31 0.81
CA ARG A 493 7.90 -46.09 1.06
C ARG A 493 6.62 -45.27 0.91
N LEU A 494 6.63 -43.97 1.20
CA LEU A 494 5.44 -43.12 1.09
C LEU A 494 5.14 -42.73 -0.35
N ASP A 495 6.16 -42.40 -1.15
CA ASP A 495 5.99 -42.23 -2.59
C ASP A 495 5.54 -43.55 -3.23
N SER A 496 6.05 -44.69 -2.76
CA SER A 496 5.56 -46.02 -3.16
C SER A 496 4.12 -46.28 -2.70
N ILE A 497 3.70 -45.85 -1.50
CA ILE A 497 2.31 -46.00 -1.01
C ILE A 497 1.35 -45.08 -1.77
N LEU A 498 1.74 -43.83 -2.03
CA LEU A 498 0.98 -42.89 -2.88
C LEU A 498 0.94 -43.37 -4.34
N TYR A 499 2.01 -43.98 -4.84
CA TYR A 499 2.09 -44.64 -6.15
C TYR A 499 1.24 -45.92 -6.20
N VAL A 500 1.19 -46.69 -5.12
CA VAL A 500 0.35 -47.88 -4.96
C VAL A 500 -1.12 -47.48 -4.81
N LEU A 501 -1.44 -46.36 -4.16
CA LEU A 501 -2.80 -45.78 -4.12
C LEU A 501 -3.22 -45.25 -5.49
N LYS A 502 -2.30 -44.60 -6.22
CA LYS A 502 -2.47 -44.20 -7.63
C LYS A 502 -2.75 -45.41 -8.54
N ASN A 503 -2.12 -46.54 -8.26
CA ASN A 503 -2.24 -47.76 -9.05
C ASN A 503 -3.25 -48.78 -8.54
N HIS A 504 -3.84 -48.64 -7.35
CA HIS A 504 -4.88 -49.58 -6.89
C HIS A 504 -6.16 -49.47 -7.73
N CYS A 505 -6.48 -48.30 -8.28
CA CYS A 505 -7.54 -48.19 -9.28
C CYS A 505 -7.19 -48.87 -10.62
N TYR A 506 -5.91 -48.88 -11.02
CA TYR A 506 -5.47 -49.45 -12.30
C TYR A 506 -5.16 -50.96 -12.22
N CYS A 507 -4.64 -51.44 -11.09
CA CYS A 507 -4.40 -52.86 -10.81
C CYS A 507 -5.73 -53.58 -10.57
N LEU A 508 -6.70 -52.96 -9.86
CA LEU A 508 -8.05 -53.52 -9.80
C LEU A 508 -8.67 -53.57 -11.20
N TYR A 509 -8.52 -52.53 -12.03
CA TYR A 509 -9.03 -52.54 -13.41
C TYR A 509 -8.33 -53.57 -14.32
N GLN A 510 -7.01 -53.73 -14.27
CA GLN A 510 -6.26 -54.73 -15.07
C GLN A 510 -6.50 -56.15 -14.59
N VAL A 511 -6.59 -56.40 -13.29
CA VAL A 511 -6.94 -57.70 -12.74
C VAL A 511 -8.40 -58.02 -13.04
N PHE A 512 -9.33 -57.06 -12.99
CA PHE A 512 -10.72 -57.27 -13.40
C PHE A 512 -10.83 -57.52 -14.91
N THR A 513 -10.15 -56.76 -15.76
CA THR A 513 -10.24 -56.91 -17.23
C THR A 513 -9.51 -58.14 -17.75
N GLN A 514 -8.31 -58.48 -17.24
CA GLN A 514 -7.64 -59.73 -17.63
C GLN A 514 -8.37 -60.96 -17.10
N ASN A 515 -8.98 -60.90 -15.91
CA ASN A 515 -9.79 -62.00 -15.42
C ASN A 515 -11.15 -62.08 -16.10
N LEU A 516 -11.82 -60.97 -16.46
CA LEU A 516 -13.06 -61.01 -17.28
C LEU A 516 -12.81 -61.58 -18.67
N ILE A 517 -11.70 -61.22 -19.31
CA ILE A 517 -11.33 -61.71 -20.65
C ILE A 517 -10.97 -63.19 -20.59
N ARG A 518 -10.25 -63.65 -19.56
CA ARG A 518 -10.01 -65.09 -19.32
C ARG A 518 -11.29 -65.85 -18.94
N TRP A 519 -12.21 -65.23 -18.21
CA TRP A 519 -13.48 -65.85 -17.79
C TRP A 519 -14.46 -66.01 -18.95
N HIS A 520 -14.56 -65.03 -19.84
CA HIS A 520 -15.43 -65.12 -21.02
C HIS A 520 -14.98 -66.21 -22.00
N SER A 521 -13.70 -66.61 -21.98
CA SER A 521 -13.16 -67.70 -22.79
C SER A 521 -13.30 -69.10 -22.17
N SER A 522 -13.71 -69.22 -20.90
CA SER A 522 -13.96 -70.53 -20.30
C SER A 522 -15.19 -70.53 -19.38
N ILE A 523 -16.25 -71.20 -19.85
CA ILE A 523 -17.36 -71.76 -19.08
C ILE A 523 -18.56 -70.82 -18.82
N LEU A 524 -19.57 -70.94 -19.69
CA LEU A 524 -20.94 -71.24 -19.27
C LEU A 524 -21.07 -72.78 -19.23
N PRO A 525 -21.91 -73.42 -18.40
CA PRO A 525 -22.64 -72.96 -17.22
C PRO A 525 -22.40 -73.88 -16.00
N ARG A 526 -22.15 -73.34 -14.79
CA ARG A 526 -22.44 -74.08 -13.55
C ARG A 526 -22.65 -73.11 -12.38
N GLN A 527 -23.79 -73.31 -11.73
CA GLN A 527 -24.44 -72.54 -10.67
C GLN A 527 -23.55 -71.57 -9.82
N PRO A 528 -23.91 -70.28 -9.72
CA PRO A 528 -23.10 -69.24 -9.05
C PRO A 528 -22.91 -69.41 -7.53
N GLY A 529 -23.78 -70.15 -6.84
CA GLY A 529 -23.87 -70.15 -5.37
C GLY A 529 -22.72 -70.84 -4.63
N THR A 530 -22.06 -71.82 -5.25
CA THR A 530 -21.07 -72.68 -4.56
C THR A 530 -19.65 -72.13 -4.68
N ILE A 531 -19.37 -71.35 -5.74
CA ILE A 531 -18.06 -70.75 -6.01
C ILE A 531 -17.86 -69.49 -5.13
N TYR A 532 -18.92 -68.72 -4.93
CA TYR A 532 -18.90 -67.50 -4.10
C TYR A 532 -18.51 -67.79 -2.64
N LYS A 533 -19.02 -68.89 -2.07
CA LYS A 533 -18.66 -69.34 -0.71
C LYS A 533 -17.21 -69.80 -0.56
N LYS A 534 -16.56 -70.25 -1.65
CA LYS A 534 -15.17 -70.70 -1.64
C LYS A 534 -14.19 -69.53 -1.72
N ILE A 535 -14.53 -68.52 -2.54
CA ILE A 535 -13.79 -67.25 -2.66
C ILE A 535 -13.88 -66.42 -1.37
N LEU A 536 -15.05 -66.36 -0.73
CA LEU A 536 -15.22 -65.71 0.58
C LEU A 536 -14.39 -66.39 1.69
N LYS A 537 -14.20 -67.71 1.63
CA LYS A 537 -13.45 -68.46 2.65
C LYS A 537 -11.93 -68.25 2.55
N GLU A 538 -11.41 -68.05 1.35
CA GLU A 538 -9.98 -67.75 1.13
C GLU A 538 -9.63 -66.27 1.34
N LEU A 539 -10.54 -65.35 1.00
CA LEU A 539 -10.35 -63.92 1.29
C LEU A 539 -10.38 -63.64 2.81
N VAL A 540 -11.13 -64.42 3.58
CA VAL A 540 -11.17 -64.34 5.06
C VAL A 540 -9.85 -64.77 5.74
N GLN A 541 -8.98 -65.55 5.07
CA GLN A 541 -7.69 -65.96 5.63
C GLN A 541 -6.58 -64.90 5.48
N ILE A 542 -6.72 -63.93 4.58
CA ILE A 542 -5.75 -62.85 4.39
C ILE A 542 -6.19 -61.68 5.29
N GLY A 543 -5.79 -61.77 6.56
CA GLY A 543 -6.18 -60.84 7.61
C GLY A 543 -5.76 -59.39 7.32
N GLN A 544 -6.68 -58.61 6.75
CA GLN A 544 -6.81 -57.14 6.90
C GLN A 544 -8.22 -56.73 6.41
N PHE A 545 -9.24 -57.16 7.15
CA PHE A 545 -10.65 -57.01 6.77
C PHE A 545 -11.32 -55.90 7.57
N LYS A 546 -11.29 -54.67 7.02
CA LYS A 546 -12.34 -53.66 7.28
C LYS A 546 -12.38 -52.56 6.21
N LEU A 547 -11.24 -52.14 5.66
CA LEU A 547 -11.18 -51.17 4.55
C LEU A 547 -11.53 -51.78 3.18
N LEU A 548 -11.14 -53.04 2.96
CA LEU A 548 -11.40 -53.77 1.72
C LEU A 548 -12.89 -54.09 1.54
N LEU A 549 -13.62 -54.32 2.64
CA LEU A 549 -15.04 -54.65 2.62
C LEU A 549 -15.90 -53.44 2.20
N THR A 550 -15.61 -52.26 2.75
CA THR A 550 -16.33 -51.01 2.41
C THR A 550 -16.04 -50.57 0.97
N GLY A 551 -14.82 -50.79 0.50
CA GLY A 551 -14.45 -50.58 -0.90
C GLY A 551 -15.16 -51.54 -1.85
N LEU A 552 -15.26 -52.81 -1.49
CA LEU A 552 -15.97 -53.84 -2.28
C LEU A 552 -17.50 -53.63 -2.27
N GLU A 553 -18.11 -53.15 -1.19
CA GLU A 553 -19.53 -52.82 -1.12
C GLU A 553 -19.89 -51.58 -1.97
N MET A 554 -19.03 -50.56 -2.00
CA MET A 554 -19.18 -49.43 -2.92
C MET A 554 -19.01 -49.86 -4.38
N LEU A 555 -18.02 -50.72 -4.67
CA LEU A 555 -17.83 -51.27 -6.01
C LEU A 555 -19.01 -52.14 -6.45
N TYR A 556 -19.60 -52.92 -5.54
CA TYR A 556 -20.78 -53.74 -5.78
C TYR A 556 -22.02 -52.89 -6.06
N SER A 557 -22.26 -51.84 -5.28
CA SER A 557 -23.38 -50.91 -5.50
C SER A 557 -23.24 -50.14 -6.82
N PHE A 558 -22.01 -49.72 -7.16
CA PHE A 558 -21.70 -49.06 -8.42
C PHE A 558 -21.89 -50.01 -9.62
N MET A 559 -21.35 -51.23 -9.54
CA MET A 559 -21.50 -52.26 -10.57
C MET A 559 -22.97 -52.68 -10.75
N LYS A 560 -23.75 -52.79 -9.66
CA LYS A 560 -25.19 -53.07 -9.70
C LYS A 560 -25.97 -51.95 -10.39
N SER A 561 -25.68 -50.69 -10.07
CA SER A 561 -26.28 -49.53 -10.74
C SER A 561 -25.91 -49.45 -12.22
N LEU A 562 -24.66 -49.82 -12.56
CA LEU A 562 -24.22 -49.90 -13.95
C LEU A 562 -24.95 -51.02 -14.70
N LEU A 563 -25.11 -52.19 -14.08
CA LEU A 563 -25.83 -53.34 -14.67
C LEU A 563 -27.32 -53.04 -14.86
N GLU A 564 -27.97 -52.42 -13.88
CA GLU A 564 -29.39 -52.02 -13.96
C GLU A 564 -29.61 -50.97 -15.06
N LYS A 565 -28.67 -50.02 -15.22
CA LYS A 565 -28.70 -49.05 -16.33
C LYS A 565 -28.40 -49.71 -17.68
N PHE A 566 -27.50 -50.69 -17.73
CA PHE A 566 -27.16 -51.41 -18.95
C PHE A 566 -28.31 -52.32 -19.42
N VAL A 567 -28.98 -52.99 -18.49
CA VAL A 567 -30.19 -53.81 -18.75
C VAL A 567 -31.37 -52.92 -19.15
N SER A 568 -31.55 -51.76 -18.51
CA SER A 568 -32.58 -50.78 -18.91
C SER A 568 -32.32 -50.22 -20.32
N PHE A 569 -31.06 -50.01 -20.70
CA PHE A 569 -30.70 -49.46 -22.00
C PHE A 569 -30.80 -50.48 -23.15
N TYR A 570 -30.60 -51.77 -22.88
CA TYR A 570 -30.66 -52.84 -23.90
C TYR A 570 -31.97 -53.64 -23.94
N PHE A 571 -32.75 -53.69 -22.86
CA PHE A 571 -34.01 -54.46 -22.79
C PHE A 571 -35.27 -53.59 -22.61
N GLY A 572 -35.13 -52.26 -22.52
CA GLY A 572 -36.26 -51.31 -22.43
C GLY A 572 -37.03 -51.07 -23.72
N GLY A 573 -36.91 -51.97 -24.70
CA GLY A 573 -37.53 -51.87 -26.02
C GLY A 573 -38.22 -53.16 -26.45
N PHE A 574 -39.06 -53.75 -25.61
CA PHE A 574 -40.09 -54.70 -26.04
C PHE A 574 -41.33 -54.57 -25.16
N CYS A 575 -42.23 -53.65 -25.55
CA CYS A 575 -43.66 -53.87 -25.36
C CYS A 575 -44.07 -55.05 -26.27
N ILE A 576 -44.79 -56.01 -25.69
CA ILE A 576 -46.17 -56.24 -26.11
C ILE A 576 -47.03 -55.41 -25.17
#